data_AF-A0AA36HNG5-F1
#
_entry.id   AF-A0AA36HNG5-F1
#
_cell.length_a   1.000
_cell.length_b   1.000
_cell.length_c   1.000
_cell.angle_alpha   90.00
_cell.angle_beta   90.00
_cell.angle_gamma   90.00
#
_symmetry.space_group_name_H-M   'P 1'
#
loop_
_entity.id
_entity.type
_entity.pdbx_description
1 polymer ?
#
loop_
_entity_poly.entity_id
_entity_poly.type
_entity_poly.pdbx_seq_one_letter_code
_entity_poly.pdbx_strand_id
1 'polypeptide(L)'
;MMNGSQDPGLPDVLHIVGRSHGRENSDICGKYLRGGTVYGRAVYRQRGSTTVIRYWPPQRRWVIDREGLRESDVCAAFAADSRDLPHPAHPELIWCVWESRMQGHVADTEVIAVSAPRTVTIVGRAAGATDVINGRYDLASVCHGRPAYVHSRGDLCIRYLKEEHRWIIACLGQDNGCVAFAEAGHFQHPGHIELEWMLWEAGRGMFCADPGMRALVAPTVVRMAGRRAEAENARINGSYTLAGIMEGRPAYVQPGTHHLIRYSSRTDRWLLDTDGLVEPSLASRLYYWIFRGDLNAAGERCAAFSEASGSEHPGSSDLDWFVWESRRGNFLLDQGVCCTTAPPSLQVSGRAGWRENEFINGEYALAGTYLGRVYYQKPGTHIVIRFWPPRSCWLIDGLGLQPSDACSAFADCLADSESPADVCSSWLVYEATRGSHLADPCVAVSPSGDDGSAQMDEQMLCSSMC
;
A
#
# COMPACT_ATOMS: atom_id res chain seq x y z
N MET A 1 -23.08 -15.15 -4.99
CA MET A 1 -22.05 -14.66 -4.05
C MET A 1 -22.82 -14.14 -2.85
N MET A 2 -22.62 -14.72 -1.67
CA MET A 2 -23.27 -14.25 -0.45
C MET A 2 -22.52 -13.01 0.02
N ASN A 3 -23.21 -11.88 0.21
CA ASN A 3 -22.65 -10.76 0.96
C ASN A 3 -22.50 -11.23 2.41
N GLY A 4 -21.32 -11.79 2.72
CA GLY A 4 -20.96 -12.18 4.07
C GLY A 4 -20.97 -10.93 4.94
N SER A 5 -21.78 -10.95 6.00
CA SER A 5 -21.71 -9.96 7.06
C SER A 5 -20.26 -9.89 7.54
N GLN A 6 -19.59 -8.75 7.35
CA GLN A 6 -18.28 -8.52 7.92
C GLN A 6 -18.42 -8.59 9.45
N ASP A 7 -17.82 -9.61 10.06
CA ASP A 7 -17.76 -9.71 11.52
C ASP A 7 -16.88 -8.56 12.04
N PRO A 8 -17.44 -7.57 12.78
CA PRO A 8 -16.82 -6.26 13.02
C PRO A 8 -15.56 -6.26 13.90
N GLY A 9 -14.95 -7.41 14.19
CA GLY A 9 -13.71 -7.52 14.95
C GLY A 9 -12.60 -8.32 14.27
N LEU A 10 -12.83 -8.87 13.07
CA LEU A 10 -11.84 -9.70 12.39
C LEU A 10 -11.10 -8.88 11.32
N PRO A 11 -9.77 -8.82 11.36
CA PRO A 11 -9.01 -8.06 10.38
C PRO A 11 -9.18 -8.66 8.98
N ASP A 12 -9.26 -7.81 7.96
CA ASP A 12 -9.31 -8.24 6.55
C ASP A 12 -7.95 -8.65 6.01
N VAL A 13 -6.89 -8.05 6.55
CA VAL A 13 -5.51 -8.27 6.13
C VAL A 13 -4.68 -8.66 7.33
N LEU A 14 -3.90 -9.71 7.18
CA LEU A 14 -2.86 -10.10 8.12
C LEU A 14 -1.51 -10.15 7.44
N HIS A 15 -0.46 -9.90 8.21
CA HIS A 15 0.90 -10.11 7.77
C HIS A 15 1.58 -11.14 8.66
N ILE A 16 2.20 -12.14 8.04
CA ILE A 16 3.17 -13.00 8.72
C ILE A 16 4.55 -12.43 8.44
N VAL A 17 5.27 -12.07 9.50
CA VAL A 17 6.64 -11.52 9.42
C VAL A 17 7.54 -12.28 10.38
N GLY A 18 8.86 -12.16 10.22
CA GLY A 18 9.83 -12.73 11.17
C GLY A 18 10.93 -13.59 10.57
N ARG A 19 10.66 -14.33 9.49
CA ARG A 19 11.70 -15.15 8.86
C ARG A 19 12.44 -14.39 7.77
N SER A 20 13.76 -14.35 7.89
CA SER A 20 14.64 -13.85 6.84
C SER A 20 14.58 -14.72 5.59
N HIS A 21 14.84 -14.10 4.43
CA HIS A 21 14.91 -14.81 3.16
C HIS A 21 16.00 -15.88 3.20
N GLY A 22 15.68 -17.10 2.76
CA GLY A 22 16.61 -18.24 2.75
C GLY A 22 16.59 -19.11 4.02
N ARG A 23 15.92 -18.69 5.10
CA ARG A 23 15.61 -19.58 6.23
C ARG A 23 14.54 -20.59 5.81
N GLU A 24 14.59 -21.81 6.35
CA GLU A 24 13.55 -22.81 6.09
C GLU A 24 12.16 -22.21 6.34
N ASN A 25 11.17 -22.56 5.53
CA ASN A 25 9.81 -22.05 5.69
C ASN A 25 9.66 -20.50 5.65
N SER A 26 10.63 -19.75 5.09
CA SER A 26 10.49 -18.29 4.94
C SER A 26 9.35 -17.89 3.99
N ASP A 27 8.91 -18.82 3.13
CA ASP A 27 7.77 -18.66 2.23
C ASP A 27 6.42 -18.49 2.95
N ILE A 28 6.32 -18.80 4.25
CA ILE A 28 5.09 -18.54 5.02
C ILE A 28 4.91 -17.05 5.35
N CYS A 29 5.97 -16.24 5.26
CA CYS A 29 5.90 -14.81 5.49
C CYS A 29 5.23 -14.08 4.31
N GLY A 30 4.46 -13.04 4.60
CA GLY A 30 3.79 -12.23 3.58
C GLY A 30 2.40 -11.75 4.00
N LYS A 31 1.70 -11.14 3.04
CA LYS A 31 0.32 -10.66 3.18
C LYS A 31 -0.66 -11.81 3.01
N TYR A 32 -1.62 -11.92 3.92
CA TYR A 32 -2.75 -12.84 3.86
C TYR A 32 -4.06 -12.06 3.88
N LEU A 33 -4.98 -12.40 2.98
CA LEU A 33 -6.31 -11.79 2.91
C LEU A 33 -7.37 -12.71 3.51
N ARG A 34 -8.33 -12.15 4.23
CA ARG A 34 -9.50 -12.87 4.73
C ARG A 34 -10.31 -13.41 3.56
N GLY A 35 -10.43 -14.74 3.47
CA GLY A 35 -11.08 -15.46 2.37
C GLY A 35 -12.41 -16.12 2.73
N GLY A 36 -12.89 -15.97 3.97
CA GLY A 36 -14.13 -16.58 4.46
C GLY A 36 -13.98 -17.12 5.88
N THR A 37 -14.85 -18.06 6.25
CA THR A 37 -14.82 -18.73 7.55
C THR A 37 -14.86 -20.24 7.40
N VAL A 38 -14.16 -20.95 8.29
CA VAL A 38 -14.18 -22.41 8.42
C VAL A 38 -14.24 -22.73 9.90
N TYR A 39 -15.18 -23.60 10.30
CA TYR A 39 -15.50 -23.89 11.71
C TYR A 39 -15.79 -22.64 12.55
N GLY A 40 -16.46 -21.64 11.97
CA GLY A 40 -16.78 -20.38 12.65
C GLY A 40 -15.58 -19.45 12.88
N ARG A 41 -14.41 -19.76 12.33
CA ARG A 41 -13.19 -18.95 12.44
C ARG A 41 -12.78 -18.40 11.08
N ALA A 42 -12.17 -17.22 11.05
CA ALA A 42 -11.68 -16.65 9.81
C ALA A 42 -10.60 -17.53 9.16
N VAL A 43 -10.63 -17.60 7.83
CA VAL A 43 -9.56 -18.15 7.01
C VAL A 43 -8.87 -17.02 6.30
N TYR A 44 -7.54 -17.06 6.31
CA TYR A 44 -6.71 -16.10 5.60
C TYR A 44 -5.91 -16.81 4.52
N ARG A 45 -5.83 -16.28 3.30
CA ARG A 45 -5.07 -16.87 2.19
C ARG A 45 -3.90 -15.98 1.81
N GLN A 46 -2.73 -16.57 1.67
CA GLN A 46 -1.52 -15.86 1.23
C GLN A 46 -1.63 -15.48 -0.24
N ARG A 47 -1.14 -14.29 -0.60
CA ARG A 47 -1.16 -13.80 -1.98
C ARG A 47 -0.34 -14.69 -2.94
N GLY A 48 -0.98 -15.14 -4.02
CA GLY A 48 -0.33 -15.92 -5.09
C GLY A 48 0.05 -17.35 -4.70
N SER A 49 -0.45 -17.85 -3.57
CA SER A 49 -0.12 -19.18 -3.05
C SER A 49 -1.38 -19.94 -2.60
N THR A 50 -1.30 -21.26 -2.56
CA THR A 50 -2.28 -22.12 -1.91
C THR A 50 -2.19 -22.08 -0.38
N THR A 51 -1.17 -21.43 0.17
CA THR A 51 -0.98 -21.27 1.61
C THR A 51 -2.16 -20.53 2.26
N VAL A 52 -2.69 -21.09 3.34
CA VAL A 52 -3.75 -20.49 4.15
C VAL A 52 -3.43 -20.54 5.63
N ILE A 53 -3.96 -19.58 6.39
CA ILE A 53 -4.08 -19.65 7.84
C ILE A 53 -5.51 -20.05 8.16
N ARG A 54 -5.68 -21.13 8.91
CA ARG A 54 -6.98 -21.64 9.34
C ARG A 54 -6.94 -22.13 10.78
N TYR A 55 -8.11 -22.24 11.40
CA TYR A 55 -8.22 -22.87 12.71
C TYR A 55 -8.33 -24.39 12.58
N TRP A 56 -7.68 -25.12 13.48
CA TRP A 56 -7.74 -26.58 13.59
C TRP A 56 -8.37 -26.98 14.93
N PRO A 57 -9.70 -27.22 14.96
CA PRO A 57 -10.44 -27.49 16.18
C PRO A 57 -9.93 -28.66 17.03
N PRO A 58 -9.55 -29.83 16.46
CA PRO A 58 -9.15 -30.99 17.26
C PRO A 58 -8.01 -30.75 18.24
N GLN A 59 -7.11 -29.80 17.93
CA GLN A 59 -6.01 -29.42 18.82
C GLN A 59 -6.07 -27.94 19.27
N ARG A 60 -7.19 -27.25 18.98
CA ARG A 60 -7.41 -25.84 19.34
C ARG A 60 -6.22 -24.95 18.98
N ARG A 61 -5.83 -24.95 17.71
CA ARG A 61 -4.66 -24.20 17.22
C ARG A 61 -4.91 -23.54 15.88
N TRP A 62 -4.25 -22.42 15.64
CA TRP A 62 -4.12 -21.84 14.31
C TRP A 62 -3.02 -22.56 13.55
N VAL A 63 -3.20 -22.83 12.25
CA VAL A 63 -2.22 -23.51 11.40
C VAL A 63 -2.00 -22.74 10.11
N ILE A 64 -0.75 -22.73 9.63
CA ILE A 64 -0.39 -22.29 8.28
C ILE A 64 -0.22 -23.54 7.41
N ASP A 65 -1.16 -23.76 6.49
CA ASP A 65 -1.23 -24.93 5.62
C ASP A 65 -0.93 -24.54 4.17
N ARG A 66 0.13 -25.11 3.59
CA ARG A 66 0.55 -24.83 2.21
C ARG A 66 -0.40 -25.38 1.15
N GLU A 67 -1.16 -26.42 1.48
CA GLU A 67 -2.08 -27.08 0.53
C GLU A 67 -3.53 -26.60 0.72
N GLY A 68 -3.72 -25.46 1.36
CA GLY A 68 -5.02 -24.82 1.50
C GLY A 68 -5.87 -25.40 2.63
N LEU A 69 -7.16 -25.56 2.36
CA LEU A 69 -8.17 -25.94 3.37
C LEU A 69 -8.27 -27.46 3.52
N ARG A 70 -7.22 -28.12 4.00
CA ARG A 70 -7.25 -29.55 4.29
C ARG A 70 -7.80 -29.84 5.69
N GLU A 71 -8.45 -30.99 5.84
CA GLU A 71 -8.83 -31.53 7.16
C GLU A 71 -7.68 -32.38 7.74
N SER A 72 -6.50 -31.77 7.87
CA SER A 72 -5.28 -32.43 8.34
C SER A 72 -4.54 -31.56 9.35
N ASP A 73 -3.71 -32.18 10.17
CA ASP A 73 -2.81 -31.51 11.11
C ASP A 73 -1.41 -31.23 10.53
N VAL A 74 -1.14 -31.68 9.30
CA VAL A 74 0.08 -31.40 8.54
C VAL A 74 0.11 -29.91 8.16
N CYS A 75 1.08 -29.17 8.70
CA CYS A 75 1.19 -27.73 8.52
C CYS A 75 2.65 -27.26 8.57
N ALA A 76 2.92 -26.13 7.93
CA ALA A 76 4.24 -25.48 7.95
C ALA A 76 4.53 -24.81 9.31
N ALA A 77 3.49 -24.26 9.93
CA ALA A 77 3.56 -23.67 11.25
C ALA A 77 2.22 -23.79 11.98
N PHE A 78 2.24 -23.74 13.31
CA PHE A 78 1.02 -23.63 14.12
C PHE A 78 1.22 -22.70 15.32
N ALA A 79 0.13 -22.16 15.85
CA ALA A 79 0.11 -21.45 17.12
C ALA A 79 -1.01 -22.01 18.01
N ALA A 80 -0.65 -22.52 19.19
CA ALA A 80 -1.61 -23.09 20.12
C ALA A 80 -2.53 -21.99 20.69
N ASP A 81 -3.83 -22.21 20.61
CA ASP A 81 -4.84 -21.27 21.09
C ASP A 81 -5.51 -21.81 22.36
N SER A 82 -4.92 -21.46 23.50
CA SER A 82 -5.43 -21.87 24.82
C SER A 82 -6.63 -21.04 25.29
N ARG A 83 -6.90 -19.89 24.65
CA ARG A 83 -7.87 -18.88 25.11
C ARG A 83 -9.03 -18.66 24.15
N ASP A 84 -9.16 -19.48 23.12
CA ASP A 84 -10.22 -19.38 22.12
C ASP A 84 -10.21 -18.04 21.35
N LEU A 85 -8.99 -17.58 21.05
CA LEU A 85 -8.72 -16.27 20.47
C LEU A 85 -9.41 -16.10 19.10
N PRO A 86 -9.95 -14.90 18.81
CA PRO A 86 -10.79 -14.67 17.64
C PRO A 86 -10.04 -14.82 16.30
N HIS A 87 -8.75 -14.48 16.28
CA HIS A 87 -7.96 -14.43 15.06
C HIS A 87 -6.48 -14.80 15.31
N PRO A 88 -5.73 -15.20 14.27
CA PRO A 88 -4.35 -15.68 14.43
C PRO A 88 -3.32 -14.57 14.70
N ALA A 89 -3.67 -13.29 14.52
CA ALA A 89 -2.79 -12.15 14.79
C ALA A 89 -2.80 -11.64 16.26
N HIS A 90 -3.20 -12.49 17.20
CA HIS A 90 -3.19 -12.10 18.61
C HIS A 90 -1.76 -12.14 19.15
N PRO A 91 -1.29 -11.11 19.89
CA PRO A 91 0.11 -10.97 20.30
C PRO A 91 0.60 -12.05 21.28
N GLU A 92 -0.32 -12.78 21.93
CA GLU A 92 0.03 -13.89 22.83
C GLU A 92 0.29 -15.21 22.10
N LEU A 93 -0.04 -15.31 20.80
CA LEU A 93 0.19 -16.52 20.02
C LEU A 93 1.67 -16.65 19.67
N ILE A 94 2.26 -17.79 20.02
CA ILE A 94 3.63 -18.14 19.66
C ILE A 94 3.57 -19.14 18.51
N TRP A 95 4.12 -18.77 17.36
CA TRP A 95 4.19 -19.65 16.21
C TRP A 95 5.31 -20.66 16.39
N CYS A 96 4.96 -21.93 16.24
CA CYS A 96 5.89 -23.05 16.16
C CYS A 96 6.04 -23.42 14.68
N VAL A 97 7.22 -23.24 14.13
CA VAL A 97 7.52 -23.48 12.71
C VAL A 97 8.24 -24.82 12.57
N TRP A 98 7.89 -25.59 11.54
CA TRP A 98 8.59 -26.85 11.26
C TRP A 98 10.08 -26.58 10.97
N GLU A 99 10.96 -27.40 11.53
CA GLU A 99 12.40 -27.35 11.28
C GLU A 99 12.88 -28.74 10.89
N SER A 100 13.29 -28.91 9.64
CA SER A 100 13.72 -30.21 9.10
C SER A 100 14.93 -30.77 9.84
N ARG A 101 15.80 -29.92 10.40
CA ARG A 101 16.93 -30.38 11.23
C ARG A 101 16.49 -30.99 12.55
N MET A 102 15.39 -30.49 13.13
CA MET A 102 14.85 -30.95 14.41
C MET A 102 13.76 -32.02 14.22
N GLN A 103 13.28 -32.23 12.98
CA GLN A 103 12.17 -33.12 12.65
C GLN A 103 10.92 -32.81 13.50
N GLY A 104 10.66 -31.53 13.73
CA GLY A 104 9.58 -31.07 14.60
C GLY A 104 9.32 -29.58 14.48
N HIS A 105 8.17 -29.15 15.02
CA HIS A 105 7.85 -27.73 15.15
C HIS A 105 8.56 -27.14 16.36
N VAL A 106 9.29 -26.05 16.14
CA VAL A 106 10.04 -25.32 17.16
C VAL A 106 9.43 -23.93 17.31
N ALA A 107 9.24 -23.48 18.55
CA ALA A 107 8.79 -22.12 18.82
C ALA A 107 9.75 -21.11 18.18
N ASP A 108 9.22 -20.26 17.30
CA ASP A 108 9.95 -19.21 16.62
C ASP A 108 9.40 -17.86 17.05
N THR A 109 10.08 -17.22 18.01
CA THR A 109 9.66 -15.93 18.57
C THR A 109 9.81 -14.77 17.59
N GLU A 110 10.52 -14.97 16.48
CA GLU A 110 10.60 -13.97 15.41
C GLU A 110 9.34 -14.01 14.53
N VAL A 111 8.73 -15.20 14.36
CA VAL A 111 7.55 -15.39 13.52
C VAL A 111 6.29 -15.03 14.26
N ILE A 112 5.58 -14.06 13.71
CA ILE A 112 4.35 -13.57 14.29
C ILE A 112 3.35 -13.21 13.19
N ALA A 113 2.08 -13.19 13.58
CA ALA A 113 0.99 -12.66 12.78
C ALA A 113 0.56 -11.30 13.33
N VAL A 114 0.50 -10.28 12.47
CA VAL A 114 0.04 -8.93 12.85
C VAL A 114 -1.08 -8.45 11.95
N SER A 115 -2.05 -7.79 12.58
CA SER A 115 -3.07 -6.99 11.92
C SER A 115 -2.60 -5.54 11.91
N ALA A 116 -1.68 -5.23 11.00
CA ALA A 116 -1.07 -3.91 10.91
C ALA A 116 -0.85 -3.55 9.44
N PRO A 117 -0.87 -2.25 9.09
CA PRO A 117 -0.59 -1.81 7.73
C PRO A 117 0.83 -2.20 7.33
N ARG A 118 1.02 -2.52 6.05
CA ARG A 118 2.35 -2.83 5.48
C ARG A 118 3.29 -1.63 5.53
N THR A 119 2.74 -0.44 5.36
CA THR A 119 3.49 0.81 5.29
C THR A 119 2.88 1.83 6.24
N VAL A 120 3.73 2.56 6.93
CA VAL A 120 3.37 3.77 7.68
C VAL A 120 4.23 4.90 7.17
N THR A 121 3.65 6.07 6.97
CA THR A 121 4.37 7.25 6.49
C THR A 121 4.35 8.32 7.57
N ILE A 122 5.53 8.83 7.94
CA ILE A 122 5.67 9.97 8.84
C ILE A 122 5.73 11.24 7.99
N VAL A 123 4.90 12.23 8.34
CA VAL A 123 4.88 13.53 7.66
C VAL A 123 4.74 14.68 8.64
N GLY A 124 4.98 15.90 8.14
CA GLY A 124 4.65 17.14 8.81
C GLY A 124 5.77 17.75 9.65
N ARG A 125 6.94 17.11 9.71
CA ARG A 125 8.13 17.76 10.29
C ARG A 125 8.71 18.75 9.28
N ALA A 126 8.86 20.01 9.68
CA ALA A 126 9.51 21.03 8.87
C ALA A 126 11.00 20.72 8.62
N ALA A 127 11.54 21.21 7.51
CA ALA A 127 12.96 21.09 7.17
C ALA A 127 13.84 21.56 8.35
N GLY A 128 14.83 20.74 8.73
CA GLY A 128 15.64 20.99 9.92
C GLY A 128 16.38 19.73 10.39
N ALA A 129 16.99 19.79 11.58
CA ALA A 129 17.87 18.71 12.07
C ALA A 129 17.18 17.34 12.28
N THR A 130 15.84 17.30 12.30
CA THR A 130 15.06 16.08 12.53
C THR A 130 14.07 15.78 11.40
N ASP A 131 14.17 16.46 10.26
CA ASP A 131 13.34 16.17 9.08
C ASP A 131 13.59 14.77 8.51
N VAL A 132 14.74 14.18 8.85
CA VAL A 132 15.13 12.81 8.52
C VAL A 132 14.09 11.78 8.94
N ILE A 133 13.24 12.05 9.94
CA ILE A 133 12.20 11.11 10.37
C ILE A 133 11.03 11.02 9.38
N ASN A 134 10.82 12.03 8.54
CA ASN A 134 9.77 12.02 7.53
C ASN A 134 10.08 10.94 6.49
N GLY A 135 9.02 10.33 5.97
CA GLY A 135 9.12 9.34 4.91
C GLY A 135 8.40 8.05 5.22
N ARG A 136 8.61 7.08 4.34
CA ARG A 136 7.97 5.77 4.36
C ARG A 136 8.72 4.82 5.28
N TYR A 137 7.97 4.10 6.09
CA TYR A 137 8.45 2.99 6.91
C TYR A 137 7.72 1.71 6.50
N ASP A 138 8.47 0.67 6.17
CA ASP A 138 7.96 -0.63 5.76
C ASP A 138 7.96 -1.61 6.95
N LEU A 139 6.88 -2.37 7.07
CA LEU A 139 6.77 -3.44 8.06
C LEU A 139 7.87 -4.48 7.82
N ALA A 140 8.80 -4.58 8.76
CA ALA A 140 10.00 -5.39 8.61
C ALA A 140 10.06 -6.55 9.59
N SER A 141 9.64 -6.32 10.83
CA SER A 141 9.78 -7.28 11.92
C SER A 141 8.75 -7.00 13.01
N VAL A 142 8.96 -7.59 14.19
CA VAL A 142 8.15 -7.35 15.38
C VAL A 142 9.02 -7.22 16.60
N CYS A 143 8.56 -6.32 17.48
CA CYS A 143 9.17 -6.06 18.76
C CYS A 143 8.09 -6.17 19.83
N HIS A 144 8.30 -7.06 20.80
CA HIS A 144 7.36 -7.30 21.91
C HIS A 144 5.90 -7.59 21.47
N GLY A 145 5.72 -8.40 20.42
CA GLY A 145 4.40 -8.77 19.90
C GLY A 145 3.67 -7.65 19.14
N ARG A 146 4.37 -6.56 18.81
CA ARG A 146 3.86 -5.43 18.03
C ARG A 146 4.64 -5.22 16.73
N PRO A 147 3.99 -4.72 15.66
CA PRO A 147 4.66 -4.44 14.38
C PRO A 147 5.84 -3.49 14.58
N ALA A 148 6.97 -3.79 13.93
CA ALA A 148 8.13 -2.91 13.86
C ALA A 148 8.41 -2.57 12.39
N TYR A 149 8.63 -1.29 12.15
CA TYR A 149 8.78 -0.74 10.82
C TYR A 149 10.19 -0.20 10.64
N VAL A 150 10.74 -0.32 9.44
CA VAL A 150 12.05 0.22 9.07
C VAL A 150 11.86 1.30 8.03
N HIS A 151 12.51 2.44 8.24
CA HIS A 151 12.48 3.55 7.31
C HIS A 151 13.06 3.13 5.95
N SER A 152 12.57 3.69 4.84
CA SER A 152 12.99 3.32 3.49
C SER A 152 14.49 3.52 3.23
N ARG A 153 15.15 4.42 3.99
CA ARG A 153 16.62 4.62 3.95
C ARG A 153 17.41 3.61 4.80
N GLY A 154 16.75 2.80 5.62
CA GLY A 154 17.39 1.77 6.45
C GLY A 154 18.16 2.30 7.65
N ASP A 155 17.92 3.53 8.08
CA ASP A 155 18.60 4.22 9.19
C ASP A 155 17.76 4.27 10.47
N LEU A 156 16.44 4.46 10.32
CA LEU A 156 15.49 4.58 11.42
C LEU A 156 14.53 3.39 11.48
N CYS A 157 13.96 3.15 12.65
CA CYS A 157 12.87 2.21 12.86
C CYS A 157 11.80 2.77 13.79
N ILE A 158 10.56 2.34 13.57
CA ILE A 158 9.46 2.52 14.52
C ILE A 158 9.22 1.20 15.22
N ARG A 159 9.31 1.17 16.55
CA ARG A 159 9.07 -0.04 17.36
C ARG A 159 8.29 0.28 18.63
N TYR A 160 7.66 -0.74 19.18
CA TYR A 160 6.99 -0.65 20.47
C TYR A 160 8.00 -0.84 21.61
N LEU A 161 7.97 0.04 22.61
CA LEU A 161 8.72 -0.08 23.85
C LEU A 161 7.76 -0.53 24.95
N LYS A 162 7.85 -1.82 25.33
CA LYS A 162 6.87 -2.47 26.21
C LYS A 162 6.83 -1.88 27.62
N GLU A 163 7.99 -1.51 28.15
CA GLU A 163 8.14 -1.00 29.53
C GLU A 163 7.48 0.36 29.71
N GLU A 164 7.52 1.20 28.68
CA GLU A 164 6.93 2.54 28.70
C GLU A 164 5.55 2.61 28.03
N HIS A 165 5.09 1.53 27.41
CA HIS A 165 3.88 1.49 26.61
C HIS A 165 3.83 2.55 25.47
N ARG A 166 4.97 2.75 24.80
CA ARG A 166 5.13 3.77 23.74
C ARG A 166 5.53 3.19 22.40
N TRP A 167 5.14 3.87 21.33
CA TRP A 167 5.82 3.78 20.05
C TRP A 167 7.03 4.71 20.07
N ILE A 168 8.17 4.25 19.58
CA ILE A 168 9.38 5.08 19.49
C ILE A 168 9.93 5.04 18.07
N ILE A 169 10.50 6.16 17.63
CA ILE A 169 11.36 6.25 16.44
C ILE A 169 12.80 6.28 16.93
N ALA A 170 13.61 5.30 16.52
CA ALA A 170 14.99 5.16 16.96
C ALA A 170 15.91 4.80 15.79
N CYS A 171 17.19 5.14 15.91
CA CYS A 171 18.21 4.63 15.00
C CYS A 171 18.30 3.11 15.11
N LEU A 172 18.42 2.42 13.98
CA LEU A 172 18.58 0.98 13.96
C LEU A 172 19.83 0.56 14.76
N GLY A 173 19.68 -0.40 15.66
CA GLY A 173 20.74 -0.90 16.54
C GLY A 173 20.97 -0.10 17.83
N GLN A 174 20.17 0.93 18.12
CA GLN A 174 20.19 1.61 19.42
C GLN A 174 19.07 1.10 20.34
N ASP A 175 19.45 0.65 21.54
CA ASP A 175 18.50 0.07 22.50
C ASP A 175 17.76 1.15 23.31
N ASN A 176 18.45 2.23 23.71
CA ASN A 176 17.96 3.18 24.73
C ASN A 176 17.75 4.62 24.24
N GLY A 177 18.03 4.94 22.97
CA GLY A 177 17.84 6.27 22.39
C GLY A 177 16.65 6.30 21.44
N CYS A 178 15.82 7.34 21.51
CA CYS A 178 14.81 7.64 20.49
C CYS A 178 14.84 9.11 20.10
N VAL A 179 14.49 9.40 18.84
CA VAL A 179 14.36 10.77 18.32
C VAL A 179 12.94 11.29 18.45
N ALA A 180 11.96 10.37 18.53
CA ALA A 180 10.57 10.68 18.80
C ALA A 180 9.86 9.52 19.51
N PHE A 181 8.76 9.80 20.20
CA PHE A 181 7.86 8.79 20.74
C PHE A 181 6.39 9.22 20.66
N ALA A 182 5.48 8.27 20.75
CA ALA A 182 4.06 8.50 20.94
C ALA A 182 3.51 7.50 21.97
N GLU A 183 2.61 7.94 22.85
CA GLU A 183 1.94 7.05 23.80
C GLU A 183 1.05 6.07 23.04
N ALA A 184 1.29 4.76 23.17
CA ALA A 184 0.63 3.78 22.31
C ALA A 184 -0.84 3.56 22.64
N GLY A 185 -1.23 3.75 23.91
CA GLY A 185 -2.59 3.51 24.39
C GLY A 185 -3.10 2.12 23.99
N HIS A 186 -4.22 2.09 23.26
CA HIS A 186 -4.84 0.87 22.74
C HIS A 186 -4.53 0.62 21.24
N PHE A 187 -3.74 1.49 20.60
CA PHE A 187 -3.46 1.41 19.17
C PHE A 187 -2.49 0.26 18.87
N GLN A 188 -2.85 -0.57 17.88
CA GLN A 188 -2.07 -1.76 17.54
C GLN A 188 -0.87 -1.47 16.63
N HIS A 189 -0.85 -0.30 15.98
CA HIS A 189 0.21 0.13 15.08
C HIS A 189 0.46 1.64 15.21
N PRO A 190 1.65 2.13 14.82
CA PRO A 190 2.04 3.53 14.99
C PRO A 190 1.39 4.47 13.96
N GLY A 191 0.79 3.95 12.89
CA GLY A 191 0.13 4.76 11.84
C GLY A 191 -1.26 5.33 12.19
N HIS A 192 -1.71 5.22 13.45
CA HIS A 192 -3.02 5.73 13.84
C HIS A 192 -2.97 7.25 14.01
N ILE A 193 -3.92 7.97 13.40
CA ILE A 193 -3.82 9.44 13.32
C ILE A 193 -3.98 10.17 14.65
N GLU A 194 -4.63 9.53 15.62
CA GLU A 194 -4.81 10.07 16.97
C GLU A 194 -3.52 10.02 17.82
N LEU A 195 -2.46 9.38 17.34
CA LEU A 195 -1.18 9.37 18.03
C LEU A 195 -0.50 10.74 17.95
N GLU A 196 -0.29 11.35 19.12
CA GLU A 196 0.50 12.56 19.28
C GLU A 196 1.99 12.20 19.41
N TRP A 197 2.81 12.70 18.50
CA TRP A 197 4.24 12.44 18.49
C TRP A 197 5.01 13.56 19.21
N MET A 198 5.85 13.12 20.14
CA MET A 198 6.77 13.93 20.93
C MET A 198 8.18 13.79 20.35
N LEU A 199 8.83 14.88 19.93
CA LEU A 199 10.18 14.86 19.36
C LEU A 199 11.22 15.42 20.32
N TRP A 200 12.42 14.84 20.27
CA TRP A 200 13.56 15.36 21.01
C TRP A 200 14.06 16.68 20.41
N GLU A 201 13.90 17.78 21.15
CA GLU A 201 14.40 19.10 20.76
C GLU A 201 15.73 19.40 21.48
N ALA A 202 16.85 19.16 20.80
CA ALA A 202 18.19 19.29 21.39
C ALA A 202 18.45 20.66 22.02
N GLY A 203 17.95 21.74 21.42
CA GLY A 203 18.07 23.10 21.95
C GLY A 203 17.31 23.34 23.26
N ARG A 204 16.31 22.50 23.57
CA ARG A 204 15.54 22.54 24.83
C ARG A 204 15.92 21.42 25.80
N GLY A 205 16.60 20.38 25.33
CA GLY A 205 16.95 19.20 26.14
C GLY A 205 15.72 18.43 26.63
N MET A 206 14.62 18.45 25.87
CA MET A 206 13.39 17.77 26.25
C MET A 206 12.57 17.35 25.02
N PHE A 207 11.66 16.39 25.22
CA PHE A 207 10.67 16.03 24.22
C PHE A 207 9.53 17.04 24.18
N CYS A 208 9.21 17.54 22.98
CA CYS A 208 8.13 18.49 22.73
C CYS A 208 7.13 17.91 21.73
N ALA A 209 5.84 18.16 21.94
CA ALA A 209 4.82 17.83 20.95
C ALA A 209 5.04 18.66 19.68
N ASP A 210 4.96 18.00 18.51
CA ASP A 210 4.91 18.69 17.23
C ASP A 210 3.52 18.50 16.61
N PRO A 211 2.68 19.56 16.63
CA PRO A 211 1.33 19.46 16.11
C PRO A 211 1.27 19.23 14.60
N GLY A 212 2.36 19.46 13.86
CA GLY A 212 2.47 19.14 12.44
C GLY A 212 2.80 17.67 12.18
N MET A 213 3.62 17.04 13.03
CA MET A 213 4.07 15.66 12.84
C MET A 213 2.94 14.65 13.08
N ARG A 214 2.76 13.72 12.14
CA ARG A 214 1.87 12.56 12.32
C ARG A 214 2.41 11.34 11.59
N ALA A 215 1.94 10.19 12.04
CA ALA A 215 2.06 8.93 11.33
C ALA A 215 0.74 8.60 10.64
N LEU A 216 0.81 8.17 9.39
CA LEU A 216 -0.34 7.88 8.54
C LEU A 216 -0.23 6.50 7.90
N VAL A 217 -1.37 5.85 7.71
CA VAL A 217 -1.51 4.73 6.77
C VAL A 217 -1.87 5.30 5.41
N ALA A 218 -0.86 5.80 4.70
CA ALA A 218 -1.05 6.48 3.44
C ALA A 218 0.17 6.26 2.52
N PRO A 219 -0.03 6.02 1.22
CA PRO A 219 1.06 5.99 0.26
C PRO A 219 1.73 7.36 0.17
N THR A 220 3.04 7.39 -0.12
CA THR A 220 3.80 8.63 -0.32
C THR A 220 3.44 9.34 -1.61
N VAL A 221 2.99 8.60 -2.62
CA VAL A 221 2.58 9.12 -3.92
C VAL A 221 1.28 8.45 -4.32
N VAL A 222 0.34 9.26 -4.81
CA VAL A 222 -0.84 8.80 -5.52
C VAL A 222 -0.83 9.39 -6.92
N ARG A 223 -1.48 8.72 -7.87
CA ARG A 223 -1.52 9.16 -9.26
C ARG A 223 -2.97 9.28 -9.73
N MET A 224 -3.30 10.40 -10.32
CA MET A 224 -4.55 10.58 -11.05
C MET A 224 -4.29 10.22 -12.50
N ALA A 225 -5.11 9.31 -13.04
CA ALA A 225 -4.93 8.82 -14.39
C ALA A 225 -6.27 8.70 -15.13
N GLY A 226 -6.17 8.70 -16.45
CA GLY A 226 -7.21 8.24 -17.36
C GLY A 226 -8.07 9.33 -18.02
N ARG A 227 -7.81 10.62 -17.73
CA ARG A 227 -8.38 11.70 -18.56
C ARG A 227 -7.55 11.91 -19.83
N ARG A 228 -8.19 12.10 -20.99
CA ARG A 228 -7.45 12.34 -22.25
C ARG A 228 -6.86 13.76 -22.27
N ALA A 229 -5.72 13.95 -22.93
CA ALA A 229 -5.02 15.25 -22.96
C ALA A 229 -5.88 16.40 -23.52
N GLU A 230 -6.74 16.09 -24.49
CA GLU A 230 -7.66 17.01 -25.14
C GLU A 230 -8.97 17.25 -24.38
N ALA A 231 -9.24 16.49 -23.31
CA ALA A 231 -10.47 16.61 -22.55
C ALA A 231 -10.42 17.78 -21.56
N GLU A 232 -11.60 18.31 -21.23
CA GLU A 232 -11.72 19.26 -20.12
C GLU A 232 -11.16 18.63 -18.84
N ASN A 233 -10.48 19.44 -18.03
CA ASN A 233 -9.83 19.01 -16.80
C ASN A 233 -8.75 17.92 -16.97
N ALA A 234 -8.18 17.72 -18.17
CA ALA A 234 -7.04 16.82 -18.38
C ALA A 234 -5.85 17.08 -17.42
N ARG A 235 -5.72 18.33 -16.96
CA ARG A 235 -4.73 18.78 -15.98
C ARG A 235 -4.80 18.08 -14.61
N ILE A 236 -5.91 17.40 -14.30
CA ILE A 236 -6.02 16.62 -13.06
C ILE A 236 -5.07 15.42 -13.06
N ASN A 237 -4.69 14.92 -14.24
CA ASN A 237 -3.76 13.80 -14.35
C ASN A 237 -2.36 14.18 -13.82
N GLY A 238 -1.70 13.22 -13.20
CA GLY A 238 -0.32 13.38 -12.74
C GLY A 238 -0.05 12.67 -11.42
N SER A 239 1.19 12.78 -10.96
CA SER A 239 1.65 12.29 -9.66
C SER A 239 1.47 13.36 -8.60
N TYR A 240 0.81 13.00 -7.51
CA TYR A 240 0.61 13.84 -6.34
C TYR A 240 1.38 13.23 -5.17
N THR A 241 2.28 14.01 -4.58
CA THR A 241 3.14 13.60 -3.47
C THR A 241 2.50 14.01 -2.16
N LEU A 242 2.57 13.14 -1.15
CA LEU A 242 2.07 13.40 0.18
C LEU A 242 2.77 14.62 0.77
N ALA A 243 2.03 15.70 1.02
CA ALA A 243 2.55 16.96 1.52
C ALA A 243 2.35 17.14 3.02
N GLY A 244 1.40 16.41 3.61
CA GLY A 244 1.05 16.56 5.01
C GLY A 244 -0.37 16.09 5.28
N ILE A 245 -1.04 16.77 6.21
CA ILE A 245 -2.36 16.40 6.71
C ILE A 245 -3.30 17.57 6.68
N MET A 246 -4.54 17.26 6.33
CA MET A 246 -5.66 18.17 6.35
C MET A 246 -6.88 17.50 6.92
N GLU A 247 -7.56 18.16 7.86
CA GLU A 247 -8.80 17.65 8.46
C GLU A 247 -8.66 16.20 8.97
N GLY A 248 -7.49 15.86 9.50
CA GLY A 248 -7.21 14.50 9.98
C GLY A 248 -7.10 13.45 8.87
N ARG A 249 -6.69 13.82 7.65
CA ARG A 249 -6.41 12.89 6.55
C ARG A 249 -5.19 13.34 5.73
N PRO A 250 -4.54 12.42 4.99
CA PRO A 250 -3.42 12.79 4.12
C PRO A 250 -3.84 13.81 3.06
N ALA A 251 -2.94 14.74 2.75
CA ALA A 251 -3.10 15.72 1.68
C ALA A 251 -1.94 15.58 0.69
N TYR A 252 -2.23 15.65 -0.61
CA TYR A 252 -1.27 15.39 -1.67
C TYR A 252 -1.19 16.55 -2.64
N VAL A 253 0.03 16.99 -2.98
CA VAL A 253 0.27 18.08 -3.94
C VAL A 253 0.94 17.55 -5.19
N GLN A 254 0.56 18.08 -6.35
CA GLN A 254 1.31 17.81 -7.57
C GLN A 254 2.51 18.77 -7.65
N PRO A 255 3.75 18.27 -7.68
CA PRO A 255 4.94 19.13 -7.72
C PRO A 255 4.93 20.09 -8.90
N GLY A 256 5.37 21.33 -8.67
CA GLY A 256 5.44 22.38 -9.69
C GLY A 256 4.08 22.95 -10.13
N THR A 257 2.97 22.49 -9.55
CA THR A 257 1.63 23.04 -9.82
C THR A 257 0.98 23.53 -8.53
N HIS A 258 -0.26 24.00 -8.67
CA HIS A 258 -1.12 24.36 -7.56
C HIS A 258 -2.18 23.29 -7.27
N HIS A 259 -2.01 22.09 -7.83
CA HIS A 259 -3.02 21.04 -7.69
C HIS A 259 -2.88 20.31 -6.36
N LEU A 260 -4.01 20.09 -5.70
CA LEU A 260 -4.10 19.49 -4.37
C LEU A 260 -5.21 18.44 -4.34
N ILE A 261 -4.90 17.27 -3.79
CA ILE A 261 -5.90 16.29 -3.36
C ILE A 261 -6.00 16.35 -1.84
N ARG A 262 -7.21 16.55 -1.32
CA ARG A 262 -7.46 16.66 0.12
C ARG A 262 -8.79 16.03 0.52
N TYR A 263 -8.93 15.77 1.80
CA TYR A 263 -10.19 15.34 2.38
C TYR A 263 -11.05 16.54 2.80
N SER A 264 -12.37 16.36 2.77
CA SER A 264 -13.39 17.25 3.32
C SER A 264 -14.28 16.47 4.26
N SER A 265 -14.05 16.64 5.57
CA SER A 265 -14.82 16.06 6.68
C SER A 265 -16.30 16.47 6.66
N ARG A 266 -16.60 17.65 6.10
CA ARG A 266 -17.97 18.16 5.96
C ARG A 266 -18.81 17.33 5.01
N THR A 267 -18.20 16.88 3.91
CA THR A 267 -18.91 16.15 2.83
C THR A 267 -18.51 14.69 2.76
N ASP A 268 -17.59 14.24 3.61
CA ASP A 268 -16.92 12.94 3.55
C ASP A 268 -16.39 12.62 2.14
N ARG A 269 -15.63 13.54 1.55
CA ARG A 269 -15.12 13.43 0.17
C ARG A 269 -13.63 13.67 0.06
N TRP A 270 -13.01 12.98 -0.88
CA TRP A 270 -11.74 13.40 -1.48
C TRP A 270 -12.03 14.43 -2.56
N LEU A 271 -11.35 15.57 -2.51
CA LEU A 271 -11.50 16.68 -3.44
C LEU A 271 -10.16 16.91 -4.15
N LEU A 272 -10.21 17.12 -5.47
CA LEU A 272 -9.07 17.51 -6.29
C LEU A 272 -9.26 18.94 -6.77
N ASP A 273 -8.49 19.85 -6.18
CA ASP A 273 -8.51 21.28 -6.49
C ASP A 273 -7.41 21.58 -7.51
N THR A 274 -7.76 22.15 -8.67
CA THR A 274 -6.76 22.58 -9.69
C THR A 274 -6.50 24.08 -9.68
N ASP A 275 -7.44 24.84 -9.11
CA ASP A 275 -7.37 26.30 -9.03
C ASP A 275 -7.00 26.76 -7.61
N GLY A 276 -6.74 25.79 -6.72
CA GLY A 276 -6.42 26.03 -5.33
C GLY A 276 -5.09 26.74 -5.22
N LEU A 277 -5.09 27.97 -4.69
CA LEU A 277 -3.92 28.80 -4.35
C LEU A 277 -3.54 29.91 -5.35
N VAL A 278 -4.52 30.53 -6.02
CA VAL A 278 -4.34 31.89 -6.58
C VAL A 278 -4.00 32.86 -5.43
N GLU A 279 -2.72 33.28 -5.34
CA GLU A 279 -2.08 34.28 -4.46
C GLU A 279 -2.78 34.69 -3.13
N PRO A 280 -2.05 34.74 -1.99
CA PRO A 280 -0.59 34.72 -1.87
C PRO A 280 0.02 33.31 -1.88
N SER A 281 1.34 33.28 -2.04
CA SER A 281 2.18 32.11 -2.34
C SER A 281 1.82 30.82 -1.58
N LEU A 282 2.09 29.67 -2.21
CA LEU A 282 1.83 28.32 -1.68
C LEU A 282 2.37 28.13 -0.26
N ALA A 283 3.55 28.66 0.04
CA ALA A 283 4.13 28.64 1.40
C ALA A 283 3.38 29.57 2.36
N SER A 284 3.11 30.82 1.97
CA SER A 284 2.40 31.78 2.81
C SER A 284 0.98 31.32 3.12
N ARG A 285 0.29 30.67 2.18
CA ARG A 285 -1.02 30.07 2.41
C ARG A 285 -0.94 28.71 3.06
N LEU A 286 -0.05 27.78 2.75
CA LEU A 286 0.04 26.54 3.56
C LEU A 286 0.27 26.88 5.04
N TYR A 287 1.14 27.84 5.36
CA TYR A 287 1.26 28.35 6.73
C TYR A 287 -0.03 29.05 7.19
N TYR A 288 -0.56 30.03 6.46
CA TYR A 288 -1.78 30.74 6.90
C TYR A 288 -3.04 29.85 6.95
N TRP A 289 -3.08 28.74 6.22
CA TRP A 289 -4.23 27.86 5.99
C TRP A 289 -4.19 26.62 6.86
N ILE A 290 -3.00 26.05 7.12
CA ILE A 290 -2.77 25.11 8.23
C ILE A 290 -3.10 25.79 9.57
N PHE A 291 -2.82 27.09 9.70
CA PHE A 291 -2.98 27.79 10.99
C PHE A 291 -4.25 28.65 11.18
N ARG A 292 -5.09 28.94 10.15
CA ARG A 292 -6.29 29.83 10.34
C ARG A 292 -7.67 29.31 9.92
N GLY A 293 -7.82 28.09 9.40
CA GLY A 293 -9.08 27.33 9.50
C GLY A 293 -10.38 27.86 8.84
N ASP A 294 -10.39 28.93 8.03
CA ASP A 294 -11.64 29.37 7.35
C ASP A 294 -11.82 28.66 5.99
N LEU A 295 -12.38 27.45 6.08
CA LEU A 295 -12.59 26.50 4.97
C LEU A 295 -13.91 26.74 4.20
N ASN A 296 -14.74 27.70 4.62
CA ASN A 296 -16.16 27.72 4.25
C ASN A 296 -16.48 28.16 2.81
N ALA A 297 -15.65 29.00 2.18
CA ALA A 297 -15.93 29.55 0.84
C ALA A 297 -15.22 28.80 -0.31
N ALA A 298 -14.16 28.05 -0.02
CA ALA A 298 -13.40 27.29 -1.02
C ALA A 298 -13.91 25.84 -1.18
N GLY A 299 -14.74 25.35 -0.25
CA GLY A 299 -15.11 23.94 -0.10
C GLY A 299 -15.94 23.30 -1.23
N GLU A 300 -16.32 24.06 -2.27
CA GLU A 300 -17.18 23.55 -3.37
C GLU A 300 -16.57 23.69 -4.76
N ARG A 301 -15.45 24.40 -4.92
CA ARG A 301 -14.80 24.58 -6.23
C ARG A 301 -13.64 23.62 -6.39
N CYS A 302 -13.95 22.37 -6.72
CA CYS A 302 -12.96 21.35 -7.10
C CYS A 302 -13.13 20.96 -8.58
N ALA A 303 -12.08 20.44 -9.19
CA ALA A 303 -12.13 19.90 -10.55
C ALA A 303 -12.67 18.47 -10.58
N ALA A 304 -12.44 17.71 -9.51
CA ALA A 304 -12.99 16.38 -9.32
C ALA A 304 -13.20 16.05 -7.84
N PHE A 305 -14.08 15.09 -7.55
CA PHE A 305 -14.23 14.52 -6.21
C PHE A 305 -14.50 13.02 -6.24
N SER A 306 -14.32 12.37 -5.09
CA SER A 306 -14.79 11.01 -4.82
C SER A 306 -15.37 10.92 -3.41
N GLU A 307 -16.40 10.10 -3.21
CA GLU A 307 -16.98 9.82 -1.89
C GLU A 307 -15.98 8.99 -1.08
N ALA A 308 -15.49 9.50 0.05
CA ALA A 308 -14.39 8.88 0.77
C ALA A 308 -14.76 7.51 1.33
N SER A 309 -16.01 7.33 1.79
CA SER A 309 -16.57 6.03 2.21
C SER A 309 -15.68 5.28 3.23
N GLY A 310 -15.04 6.03 4.13
CA GLY A 310 -14.10 5.50 5.12
C GLY A 310 -12.69 5.18 4.61
N SER A 311 -12.39 5.36 3.31
CA SER A 311 -11.05 5.20 2.75
C SER A 311 -10.05 6.12 3.45
N GLU A 312 -8.88 5.58 3.82
CA GLU A 312 -7.84 6.32 4.52
C GLU A 312 -7.07 7.28 3.60
N HIS A 313 -7.08 7.01 2.29
CA HIS A 313 -6.39 7.81 1.28
C HIS A 313 -7.16 7.83 -0.06
N PRO A 314 -6.90 8.79 -0.97
CA PRO A 314 -7.61 8.90 -2.24
C PRO A 314 -7.19 7.83 -3.26
N GLY A 315 -6.02 7.21 -3.10
CA GLY A 315 -5.48 6.21 -4.04
C GLY A 315 -6.14 4.83 -4.01
N SER A 316 -7.27 4.67 -3.31
CA SER A 316 -8.00 3.39 -3.29
C SER A 316 -8.71 3.16 -4.61
N SER A 317 -8.56 1.96 -5.18
CA SER A 317 -9.18 1.60 -6.45
C SER A 317 -10.71 1.55 -6.46
N ASP A 318 -11.33 1.48 -5.28
CA ASP A 318 -12.77 1.32 -5.14
C ASP A 318 -13.49 2.68 -5.14
N LEU A 319 -12.73 3.77 -5.27
CA LEU A 319 -13.22 5.13 -5.29
C LEU A 319 -13.64 5.55 -6.71
N ASP A 320 -14.91 5.88 -6.85
CA ASP A 320 -15.48 6.44 -8.07
C ASP A 320 -15.22 7.95 -8.13
N TRP A 321 -14.62 8.41 -9.23
CA TRP A 321 -14.27 9.83 -9.41
C TRP A 321 -15.27 10.55 -10.30
N PHE A 322 -15.82 11.65 -9.76
CA PHE A 322 -16.72 12.55 -10.45
C PHE A 322 -15.94 13.80 -10.90
N VAL A 323 -15.93 14.08 -12.20
CA VAL A 323 -15.17 15.19 -12.80
C VAL A 323 -16.13 16.27 -13.26
N TRP A 324 -15.78 17.55 -13.02
CA TRP A 324 -16.57 18.69 -13.45
C TRP A 324 -16.55 18.81 -14.99
N GLU A 325 -17.72 19.01 -15.60
CA GLU A 325 -17.85 19.35 -17.02
C GLU A 325 -18.54 20.72 -17.19
N SER A 326 -17.80 21.75 -17.58
CA SER A 326 -18.31 23.13 -17.69
C SER A 326 -19.45 23.28 -18.68
N ARG A 327 -19.47 22.47 -19.75
CA ARG A 327 -20.57 22.49 -20.73
C ARG A 327 -21.91 22.07 -20.14
N ARG A 328 -21.90 21.20 -19.14
CA ARG A 328 -23.09 20.70 -18.45
C ARG A 328 -23.34 21.41 -17.12
N GLY A 329 -22.32 22.06 -16.57
CA GLY A 329 -22.39 22.74 -15.28
C GLY A 329 -22.60 21.79 -14.11
N ASN A 330 -22.12 20.55 -14.21
CA ASN A 330 -22.21 19.57 -13.14
C ASN A 330 -21.02 18.59 -13.14
N PHE A 331 -20.92 17.82 -12.06
CA PHE A 331 -19.98 16.71 -11.95
C PHE A 331 -20.58 15.44 -12.55
N LEU A 332 -19.80 14.73 -13.36
CA LEU A 332 -20.17 13.44 -13.93
C LEU A 332 -19.21 12.36 -13.48
N LEU A 333 -19.74 11.15 -13.23
CA LEU A 333 -18.92 9.96 -13.04
C LEU A 333 -18.10 9.72 -14.32
N ASP A 334 -16.77 9.78 -14.20
CA ASP A 334 -15.86 9.43 -15.29
C ASP A 334 -15.20 8.09 -14.97
N GLN A 335 -15.74 7.01 -15.55
CA GLN A 335 -15.20 5.66 -15.39
C GLN A 335 -13.77 5.52 -15.93
N GLY A 336 -13.33 6.48 -16.76
CA GLY A 336 -11.97 6.56 -17.25
C GLY A 336 -11.01 7.09 -16.18
N VAL A 337 -11.48 7.85 -15.19
CA VAL A 337 -10.63 8.51 -14.20
C VAL A 337 -10.54 7.70 -12.92
N CYS A 338 -9.32 7.46 -12.44
CA CYS A 338 -9.09 6.89 -11.13
C CYS A 338 -7.89 7.55 -10.43
N CYS A 339 -7.84 7.39 -9.11
CA CYS A 339 -6.65 7.63 -8.30
C CYS A 339 -6.05 6.29 -7.90
N THR A 340 -4.73 6.14 -8.02
CA THR A 340 -4.04 4.84 -7.84
C THR A 340 -2.68 5.01 -7.19
N THR A 341 -2.18 3.95 -6.55
CA THR A 341 -0.79 3.88 -6.09
C THR A 341 0.16 3.23 -7.10
N ALA A 342 -0.37 2.75 -8.23
CA ALA A 342 0.41 2.05 -9.25
C ALA A 342 1.52 2.96 -9.83
N PRO A 343 2.71 2.40 -10.16
CA PRO A 343 3.84 3.16 -10.69
C PRO A 343 3.51 3.77 -12.07
N PRO A 344 4.21 4.84 -12.50
CA PRO A 344 3.92 5.52 -13.76
C PRO A 344 4.46 4.74 -14.96
N SER A 345 5.44 3.88 -14.75
CA SER A 345 6.05 3.03 -15.77
C SER A 345 6.48 1.69 -15.17
N LEU A 346 6.52 0.69 -16.03
CA LEU A 346 6.89 -0.68 -15.73
C LEU A 346 7.92 -1.18 -16.71
N GLN A 347 8.82 -2.02 -16.23
CA GLN A 347 9.76 -2.79 -17.03
C GLN A 347 9.32 -4.25 -17.02
N VAL A 348 8.99 -4.79 -18.19
CA VAL A 348 8.87 -6.24 -18.41
C VAL A 348 10.22 -6.75 -18.88
N SER A 349 10.73 -7.79 -18.24
CA SER A 349 12.07 -8.32 -18.55
C SER A 349 12.13 -9.84 -18.46
N GLY A 350 13.17 -10.43 -19.03
CA GLY A 350 13.58 -11.82 -18.82
C GLY A 350 13.12 -12.84 -19.87
N ARG A 351 12.25 -12.47 -20.81
CA ARG A 351 11.98 -13.35 -21.97
C ARG A 351 13.18 -13.31 -22.93
N ALA A 352 13.71 -14.46 -23.33
CA ALA A 352 14.92 -14.48 -24.16
C ALA A 352 14.66 -14.06 -25.62
N GLY A 353 15.63 -13.38 -26.24
CA GLY A 353 15.66 -12.88 -27.63
C GLY A 353 15.14 -13.83 -28.72
N TRP A 354 15.37 -15.13 -28.51
CA TRP A 354 15.09 -16.20 -29.47
C TRP A 354 13.80 -16.97 -29.18
N ARG A 355 13.10 -16.67 -28.09
CA ARG A 355 11.84 -17.33 -27.70
C ARG A 355 10.64 -16.59 -28.29
N GLU A 356 9.56 -17.33 -28.51
CA GLU A 356 8.27 -16.74 -28.87
C GLU A 356 7.82 -15.70 -27.83
N ASN A 357 7.05 -14.71 -28.26
CA ASN A 357 6.56 -13.61 -27.41
C ASN A 357 7.66 -12.78 -26.73
N GLU A 358 8.90 -12.76 -27.26
CA GLU A 358 9.95 -11.87 -26.75
C GLU A 358 9.54 -10.39 -26.75
N PHE A 359 8.71 -9.99 -27.72
CA PHE A 359 8.21 -8.63 -27.86
C PHE A 359 7.47 -8.09 -26.62
N ILE A 360 7.09 -8.96 -25.66
CA ILE A 360 6.49 -8.53 -24.39
C ILE A 360 7.51 -7.79 -23.50
N ASN A 361 8.81 -8.03 -23.67
CA ASN A 361 9.85 -7.30 -22.94
C ASN A 361 9.82 -5.81 -23.31
N GLY A 362 10.27 -4.97 -22.38
CA GLY A 362 10.45 -3.54 -22.60
C GLY A 362 9.70 -2.69 -21.58
N GLU A 363 9.74 -1.39 -21.83
CA GLU A 363 9.08 -0.41 -20.98
C GLU A 363 7.62 -0.22 -21.37
N TYR A 364 6.76 -0.08 -20.37
CA TYR A 364 5.35 0.23 -20.51
C TYR A 364 5.03 1.46 -19.67
N ALA A 365 4.32 2.43 -20.24
CA ALA A 365 3.87 3.63 -19.54
C ALA A 365 2.40 3.50 -19.13
N LEU A 366 2.05 4.08 -17.98
CA LEU A 366 0.68 4.19 -17.52
C LEU A 366 -0.14 5.01 -18.53
N ALA A 367 -1.09 4.38 -19.20
CA ALA A 367 -1.80 4.97 -20.34
C ALA A 367 -3.25 5.36 -20.00
N GLY A 368 -3.82 4.83 -18.93
CA GLY A 368 -5.14 5.19 -18.45
C GLY A 368 -5.77 4.06 -17.65
N THR A 369 -7.09 3.94 -17.74
CA THR A 369 -7.86 2.88 -17.09
C THR A 369 -8.64 2.03 -18.09
N TYR A 370 -8.87 0.77 -17.71
CA TYR A 370 -9.66 -0.20 -18.44
C TYR A 370 -10.37 -1.10 -17.42
N LEU A 371 -11.70 -1.18 -17.50
CA LEU A 371 -12.54 -1.94 -16.56
C LEU A 371 -12.29 -1.56 -15.08
N GLY A 372 -12.15 -0.26 -14.80
CA GLY A 372 -11.94 0.28 -13.46
C GLY A 372 -10.53 0.08 -12.87
N ARG A 373 -9.58 -0.47 -13.64
CA ARG A 373 -8.19 -0.66 -13.22
C ARG A 373 -7.26 0.08 -14.16
N VAL A 374 -6.06 0.44 -13.69
CA VAL A 374 -5.02 0.98 -14.57
C VAL A 374 -4.63 -0.01 -15.66
N TYR A 375 -4.21 0.51 -16.81
CA TYR A 375 -3.48 -0.27 -17.81
C TYR A 375 -2.24 0.47 -18.26
N TYR A 376 -1.26 -0.31 -18.70
CA TYR A 376 0.00 0.18 -19.21
C TYR A 376 0.10 -0.13 -20.69
N GLN A 377 0.74 0.74 -21.46
CA GLN A 377 0.94 0.57 -22.89
C GLN A 377 2.42 0.68 -23.23
N LYS A 378 2.92 -0.25 -24.04
CA LYS A 378 4.28 -0.18 -24.56
C LYS A 378 4.35 0.92 -25.63
N PRO A 379 5.18 1.96 -25.48
CA PRO A 379 5.20 3.12 -26.37
C PRO A 379 5.34 2.75 -27.85
N GLY A 380 4.54 3.40 -28.71
CA GLY A 380 4.56 3.16 -30.15
C GLY A 380 3.95 1.83 -30.62
N THR A 381 3.38 1.05 -29.71
CA THR A 381 2.74 -0.24 -30.03
C THR A 381 1.30 -0.30 -29.51
N HIS A 382 0.57 -1.34 -29.89
CA HIS A 382 -0.75 -1.66 -29.33
C HIS A 382 -0.66 -2.67 -28.19
N ILE A 383 0.55 -3.05 -27.75
CA ILE A 383 0.75 -4.02 -26.69
C ILE A 383 0.47 -3.35 -25.35
N VAL A 384 -0.36 -3.99 -24.53
CA VAL A 384 -0.78 -3.45 -23.23
C VAL A 384 -0.62 -4.46 -22.10
N ILE A 385 -0.48 -3.96 -20.88
CA ILE A 385 -0.67 -4.73 -19.65
C ILE A 385 -1.99 -4.27 -19.03
N ARG A 386 -2.96 -5.18 -18.90
CA ARG A 386 -4.31 -4.86 -18.40
C ARG A 386 -4.82 -5.92 -17.43
N PHE A 387 -5.70 -5.53 -16.52
CA PHE A 387 -6.37 -6.46 -15.62
C PHE A 387 -7.54 -7.17 -16.30
N TRP A 388 -7.74 -8.46 -15.97
CA TRP A 388 -8.86 -9.28 -16.44
C TRP A 388 -9.71 -9.76 -15.26
N PRO A 389 -10.80 -9.04 -14.94
CA PRO A 389 -11.64 -9.34 -13.78
C PRO A 389 -12.17 -10.78 -13.69
N PRO A 390 -12.63 -11.44 -14.78
CA PRO A 390 -13.20 -12.78 -14.70
C PRO A 390 -12.28 -13.85 -14.11
N ARG A 391 -10.95 -13.66 -14.20
CA ARG A 391 -9.95 -14.57 -13.61
C ARG A 391 -9.09 -13.91 -12.54
N SER A 392 -9.32 -12.63 -12.23
CA SER A 392 -8.47 -11.85 -11.33
C SER A 392 -6.98 -11.98 -11.69
N CYS A 393 -6.63 -11.72 -12.94
CA CYS A 393 -5.25 -11.84 -13.42
C CYS A 393 -4.84 -10.61 -14.22
N TRP A 394 -3.54 -10.35 -14.29
CA TRP A 394 -2.96 -9.37 -15.21
C TRP A 394 -2.58 -10.05 -16.52
N LEU A 395 -2.88 -9.42 -17.64
CA LEU A 395 -2.58 -9.91 -18.98
C LEU A 395 -1.57 -8.98 -19.66
N ILE A 396 -0.63 -9.55 -20.41
CA ILE A 396 0.10 -8.84 -21.47
C ILE A 396 -0.56 -9.21 -22.80
N ASP A 397 -1.25 -8.24 -23.39
CA ASP A 397 -2.10 -8.42 -24.57
C ASP A 397 -1.49 -7.73 -25.79
N GLY A 398 -1.17 -8.53 -26.80
CA GLY A 398 -0.67 -8.08 -28.10
C GLY A 398 -1.77 -7.61 -29.06
N LEU A 399 -3.03 -7.51 -28.65
CA LEU A 399 -4.16 -6.98 -29.43
C LEU A 399 -4.76 -5.70 -28.80
N GLY A 400 -4.16 -5.19 -27.73
CA GLY A 400 -4.58 -3.97 -27.04
C GLY A 400 -5.72 -4.19 -26.05
N LEU A 401 -6.65 -3.24 -25.98
CA LEU A 401 -7.76 -3.22 -25.00
C LEU A 401 -9.02 -3.97 -25.49
N GLN A 402 -8.83 -5.08 -26.20
CA GLN A 402 -9.95 -5.90 -26.68
C GLN A 402 -10.53 -6.74 -25.52
N PRO A 403 -11.86 -6.95 -25.47
CA PRO A 403 -12.49 -7.81 -24.46
C PRO A 403 -12.29 -9.29 -24.81
N SER A 404 -11.03 -9.73 -24.79
CA SER A 404 -10.60 -11.09 -25.13
C SER A 404 -9.81 -11.70 -23.97
N ASP A 405 -9.80 -13.03 -23.87
CA ASP A 405 -8.89 -13.78 -23.01
C ASP A 405 -7.61 -14.24 -23.73
N ALA A 406 -7.53 -14.02 -25.05
CA ALA A 406 -6.31 -14.23 -25.82
C ALA A 406 -5.24 -13.21 -25.39
N CYS A 407 -4.11 -13.71 -24.90
CA CYS A 407 -3.00 -12.89 -24.41
C CYS A 407 -1.66 -13.60 -24.63
N SER A 408 -0.59 -12.82 -24.73
CA SER A 408 0.79 -13.33 -24.87
C SER A 408 1.32 -13.87 -23.55
N ALA A 409 0.94 -13.25 -22.43
CA ALA A 409 1.26 -13.73 -21.10
C ALA A 409 0.17 -13.34 -20.09
N PHE A 410 0.07 -14.08 -18.99
CA PHE A 410 -0.74 -13.68 -17.85
C PHE A 410 -0.09 -14.06 -16.53
N ALA A 411 -0.51 -13.41 -15.45
CA ALA A 411 -0.16 -13.81 -14.10
C ALA A 411 -1.36 -13.63 -13.17
N ASP A 412 -1.68 -14.69 -12.42
CA ASP A 412 -2.77 -14.70 -11.47
C ASP A 412 -2.47 -13.75 -10.31
N CYS A 413 -3.50 -13.02 -9.87
CA CYS A 413 -3.39 -12.10 -8.75
C CYS A 413 -4.68 -12.09 -7.92
N LEU A 414 -4.71 -11.26 -6.90
CA LEU A 414 -5.91 -11.05 -6.10
C LEU A 414 -6.69 -9.87 -6.67
N ALA A 415 -7.98 -9.82 -6.37
CA ALA A 415 -8.85 -8.74 -6.81
C ALA A 415 -8.39 -7.35 -6.34
N ASP A 416 -7.59 -7.26 -5.27
CA ASP A 416 -7.04 -6.02 -4.69
C ASP A 416 -5.67 -5.61 -5.27
N SER A 417 -5.14 -6.31 -6.29
CA SER A 417 -3.89 -5.92 -6.94
C SER A 417 -4.07 -4.63 -7.73
N GLU A 418 -3.42 -3.54 -7.31
CA GLU A 418 -3.46 -2.27 -8.06
C GLU A 418 -2.48 -2.24 -9.24
N SER A 419 -1.33 -2.92 -9.12
CA SER A 419 -0.31 -2.96 -10.17
C SER A 419 0.06 -4.40 -10.58
N PRO A 420 0.42 -4.66 -11.85
CA PRO A 420 1.01 -5.92 -12.26
C PRO A 420 2.41 -6.16 -11.65
N ALA A 421 3.09 -5.12 -11.15
CA ALA A 421 4.35 -5.27 -10.42
C ALA A 421 4.17 -5.89 -9.02
N ASP A 422 2.94 -5.89 -8.48
CA ASP A 422 2.64 -6.49 -7.19
C ASP A 422 2.42 -8.01 -7.29
N VAL A 423 2.47 -8.57 -8.50
CA VAL A 423 2.22 -9.98 -8.73
C VAL A 423 3.42 -10.80 -8.24
N CYS A 424 3.15 -11.72 -7.31
CA CYS A 424 4.18 -12.61 -6.73
C CYS A 424 4.23 -13.99 -7.42
N SER A 425 3.26 -14.30 -8.29
CA SER A 425 3.22 -15.55 -9.05
C SER A 425 4.13 -15.46 -10.29
N SER A 426 4.55 -16.61 -10.82
CA SER A 426 5.25 -16.65 -12.10
C SER A 426 4.32 -16.24 -13.23
N TRP A 427 4.84 -15.46 -14.18
CA TRP A 427 4.13 -15.17 -15.41
C TRP A 427 4.06 -16.42 -16.29
N LEU A 428 2.87 -16.73 -16.81
CA LEU A 428 2.65 -17.80 -17.76
C LEU A 428 2.64 -17.19 -19.17
N VAL A 429 3.58 -17.60 -20.01
CA VAL A 429 3.75 -17.08 -21.38
C VAL A 429 3.25 -18.12 -22.37
N TYR A 430 2.47 -17.70 -23.36
CA TYR A 430 1.97 -18.59 -24.41
C TYR A 430 3.13 -19.11 -25.27
N GLU A 431 3.13 -20.42 -25.54
CA GLU A 431 4.03 -21.05 -26.49
C GLU A 431 3.20 -21.78 -27.56
N ALA A 432 3.21 -21.25 -28.79
CA ALA A 432 2.49 -21.78 -29.93
C ALA A 432 2.88 -23.22 -30.26
N THR A 433 4.17 -23.56 -30.11
CA THR A 433 4.66 -24.94 -30.25
C THR A 433 4.00 -25.94 -29.28
N ARG A 434 3.52 -25.46 -28.12
CA ARG A 434 2.85 -26.25 -27.09
C ARG A 434 1.34 -26.02 -27.04
N GLY A 435 0.84 -25.01 -27.75
CA GLY A 435 -0.56 -24.60 -27.73
C GLY A 435 -1.07 -24.22 -26.33
N SER A 436 -0.19 -23.75 -25.43
CA SER A 436 -0.54 -23.49 -24.03
C SER A 436 0.36 -22.42 -23.40
N HIS A 437 -0.11 -21.82 -22.30
CA HIS A 437 0.67 -20.94 -21.45
C HIS A 437 1.51 -21.75 -20.46
N LEU A 438 2.81 -21.52 -20.45
CA LEU A 438 3.76 -22.17 -19.55
C LEU A 438 4.41 -21.15 -18.62
N ALA A 439 4.63 -21.52 -17.36
CA ALA A 439 5.33 -20.67 -16.41
C ALA A 439 6.75 -20.35 -16.94
N ASP A 440 7.06 -19.06 -17.03
CA ASP A 440 8.38 -18.56 -17.38
C ASP A 440 8.98 -17.81 -16.18
N PRO A 441 9.78 -18.48 -15.34
CA PRO A 441 10.30 -17.89 -14.10
C PRO A 441 11.28 -16.73 -14.35
N CYS A 442 11.76 -16.59 -15.58
CA CYS A 442 12.60 -15.46 -15.96
C CYS A 442 11.77 -14.19 -16.19
N VAL A 443 10.48 -14.31 -16.57
CA VAL A 443 9.65 -13.15 -16.86
C VAL A 443 9.22 -12.48 -15.57
N ALA A 444 9.61 -11.21 -15.44
CA ALA A 444 9.28 -10.37 -14.31
C ALA A 444 8.76 -9.00 -14.78
N VAL A 445 7.86 -8.44 -13.99
CA VAL A 445 7.35 -7.07 -14.15
C VAL A 445 7.74 -6.29 -12.90
N SER A 446 8.54 -5.23 -13.09
CA SER A 446 9.00 -4.36 -12.01
C SER A 446 8.67 -2.91 -12.33
N PRO A 447 8.50 -2.02 -11.33
CA PRO A 447 8.46 -0.58 -11.57
C PRO A 447 9.75 -0.14 -12.29
N SER A 448 9.66 0.70 -13.32
CA SER A 448 10.85 1.32 -13.91
C SER A 448 11.38 2.38 -12.95
N GLY A 449 12.68 2.40 -12.69
CA GLY A 449 13.33 3.10 -11.56
C GLY A 449 13.36 4.65 -11.59
N ASP A 450 12.39 5.31 -12.21
CA ASP A 450 12.42 6.78 -12.40
C ASP A 450 11.95 7.61 -11.19
N ASP A 451 11.47 6.97 -10.11
CA ASP A 451 11.14 7.69 -8.87
C ASP A 451 12.38 8.31 -8.19
N GLY A 452 13.61 7.98 -8.65
CA GLY A 452 14.86 8.63 -8.19
C GLY A 452 14.96 10.12 -8.55
N SER A 453 14.18 10.61 -9.53
CA SER A 453 14.14 12.04 -9.87
C SER A 453 13.39 12.87 -8.83
N ALA A 454 12.37 12.31 -8.16
CA ALA A 454 11.63 13.01 -7.10
C ALA A 454 12.48 13.24 -5.84
N GLN A 455 13.47 12.38 -5.56
CA GLN A 455 14.37 12.57 -4.42
C GLN A 455 15.36 13.73 -4.60
N MET A 456 15.72 14.10 -5.85
CA MET A 456 16.57 15.28 -6.07
C MET A 456 15.77 16.59 -6.03
N ASP A 457 14.50 16.57 -6.41
CA ASP A 457 13.65 17.77 -6.35
C ASP A 457 13.12 18.07 -4.94
N GLU A 458 13.09 17.10 -4.02
CA GLU A 458 12.77 17.34 -2.61
C GLU A 458 13.80 18.28 -1.94
N GLN A 459 15.07 18.21 -2.37
CA GLN A 459 16.11 19.18 -1.98
C GLN A 459 15.92 20.56 -2.64
N MET A 460 15.45 20.64 -3.88
CA MET A 460 15.22 21.92 -4.55
C MET A 460 13.96 22.65 -4.08
N LEU A 461 12.89 21.93 -3.73
CA LEU A 461 11.71 22.53 -3.10
C LEU A 461 12.02 23.08 -1.70
N CYS A 462 12.96 22.47 -0.96
CA CYS A 462 13.42 23.03 0.32
C CYS A 462 14.45 24.17 0.15
N SER A 463 15.29 24.14 -0.89
CA SER A 463 16.36 25.14 -1.10
C SER A 463 15.90 26.42 -1.81
N SER A 464 14.82 26.36 -2.61
CA SER A 464 14.22 27.53 -3.26
C SER A 464 13.21 28.27 -2.39
N MET A 465 13.07 27.85 -1.13
CA MET A 465 12.18 28.45 -0.11
C MET A 465 12.94 29.12 1.05
N CYS A 466 14.24 29.43 0.86
CA CYS A 466 15.04 30.27 1.76
C CYS A 466 15.12 31.71 1.27
#